data_AF-A0A2E5GSK6-F1
#
_entry.id   AF-A0A2E5GSK6-F1
#
_cell.length_a   1.000
_cell.length_b   1.000
_cell.length_c   1.000
_cell.angle_alpha   90.00
_cell.angle_beta   90.00
_cell.angle_gamma   90.00
#
_symmetry.space_group_name_H-M   'P 1'
#
loop_
_entity.id
_entity.type
_entity.pdbx_description
1 polymer ?
#
loop_
_entity_poly.entity_id
_entity_poly.type
_entity_poly.pdbx_seq_one_letter_code
_entity_poly.pdbx_strand_id
1 'polypeptide(L)'
;MGRGIDLTGRKFGKLTVVDQAPNKEGQRGNWWNCLCDCGNAKVASAKSLNAGDTQSCGCLNKNDLIGKVYGRLTVKAEGVEKKGDKRTWVCECSCGSTSIVTTSDLVTGHTRSCGCLQKERAKEANKTHGYSRRRHPLYARWLGMRNRCNNPNDDYYDNYGGKGVKVCKRWDSFTNFLEDMGECPEGHTLDRRDNDGDYTPENCRWASPSEQSRNKSDTLWVNYQGNKVRLVELSEKFDVPFKLLYQRLYTHGWSLERSLKPWIITRRGTGMLVAVNIKSRRLVLGKKLRGLAVKCELSKKQLSEGTIDYSIIQETWLAKSLEDPTPWNDFRGCSGIPEDVILKQANEPDIIFSNAREAYRYLERSSLLDEEYTLKVFE
;
A
#
# COMPACT_ATOMS: atom_id res chain seq x y z
N MET A 1 -15.31 -93.12 22.50
CA MET A 1 -15.76 -91.86 23.11
C MET A 1 -14.75 -91.42 24.16
N GLY A 2 -13.78 -90.57 23.82
CA GLY A 2 -12.95 -89.91 24.82
C GLY A 2 -13.64 -88.60 25.18
N ARG A 3 -14.32 -88.52 26.32
CA ARG A 3 -14.90 -87.27 26.83
C ARG A 3 -13.75 -86.32 27.16
N GLY A 4 -13.39 -85.45 26.21
CA GLY A 4 -12.54 -84.31 26.49
C GLY A 4 -13.23 -83.42 27.52
N ILE A 5 -12.47 -82.93 28.50
CA ILE A 5 -12.98 -82.01 29.52
C ILE A 5 -13.52 -80.77 28.82
N ASP A 6 -14.77 -80.40 29.10
CA ASP A 6 -15.36 -79.12 28.66
C ASP A 6 -14.64 -77.97 29.38
N LEU A 7 -14.11 -77.04 28.59
CA LEU A 7 -13.37 -75.89 29.09
C LEU A 7 -14.20 -74.61 29.10
N THR A 8 -15.47 -74.65 28.66
CA THR A 8 -16.36 -73.49 28.61
C THR A 8 -16.42 -72.75 29.96
N GLY A 9 -16.28 -71.43 29.92
CA GLY A 9 -16.25 -70.57 31.11
C GLY A 9 -14.94 -70.58 31.89
N ARG A 10 -13.99 -71.48 31.60
CA ARG A 10 -12.69 -71.49 32.29
C ARG A 10 -11.79 -70.37 31.77
N LYS A 11 -11.02 -69.79 32.68
CA LYS A 11 -10.07 -68.71 32.41
C LYS A 11 -8.63 -69.23 32.42
N PHE A 12 -7.87 -68.91 31.37
CA PHE A 12 -6.46 -69.25 31.17
C PHE A 12 -5.67 -67.96 30.89
N GLY A 13 -4.99 -67.44 31.91
CA GLY A 13 -4.38 -66.11 31.84
C GLY A 13 -5.44 -65.02 31.64
N LYS A 14 -5.39 -64.31 30.51
CA LYS A 14 -6.37 -63.30 30.08
C LYS A 14 -7.47 -63.86 29.18
N LEU A 15 -7.46 -65.15 28.84
CA LEU A 15 -8.46 -65.76 27.94
C LEU A 15 -9.54 -66.47 28.74
N THR A 16 -10.80 -66.16 28.44
CA THR A 16 -11.98 -66.90 28.93
C THR A 16 -12.55 -67.71 27.77
N VAL A 17 -12.71 -69.03 27.95
CA VAL A 17 -13.27 -69.91 26.92
C VAL A 17 -14.77 -69.67 26.80
N VAL A 18 -15.26 -69.42 25.58
CA VAL A 18 -16.66 -69.11 25.27
C VAL A 18 -17.39 -70.33 24.75
N ASP A 19 -16.85 -71.01 23.74
CA ASP A 19 -17.43 -72.21 23.16
C ASP A 19 -16.38 -73.04 22.38
N GLN A 20 -16.80 -74.22 21.92
CA GLN A 20 -15.96 -75.11 21.13
C GLN A 20 -15.88 -74.63 19.66
N ALA A 21 -14.66 -74.44 19.17
CA ALA A 21 -14.40 -74.08 17.78
C ALA A 21 -14.38 -75.32 16.87
N PRO A 22 -14.72 -75.18 15.57
CA PRO A 22 -14.61 -76.28 14.61
C PRO A 22 -13.16 -76.76 14.49
N ASN A 23 -12.98 -78.08 14.43
CA ASN A 23 -11.66 -78.66 14.21
C ASN A 23 -11.14 -78.28 12.83
N LYS A 24 -9.87 -77.86 12.77
CA LYS A 24 -9.19 -77.58 11.50
C LYS A 24 -8.80 -78.89 10.81
N GLU A 25 -8.93 -78.93 9.49
CA GLU A 25 -8.57 -80.08 8.66
C GLU A 25 -7.08 -80.45 8.88
N GLY A 26 -6.82 -81.74 9.14
CA GLY A 26 -5.48 -82.24 9.44
C GLY A 26 -4.96 -82.00 10.86
N GLN A 27 -5.67 -81.28 11.74
CA GLN A 27 -5.24 -81.04 13.13
C GLN A 27 -6.04 -81.86 14.14
N ARG A 28 -5.35 -82.68 14.93
CA ARG A 28 -5.94 -83.48 16.02
C ARG A 28 -6.05 -82.66 17.31
N GLY A 29 -7.21 -82.69 17.95
CA GLY A 29 -7.46 -82.10 19.28
C GLY A 29 -8.66 -81.15 19.32
N ASN A 30 -9.12 -80.81 20.53
CA ASN A 30 -10.25 -79.89 20.74
C ASN A 30 -9.76 -78.44 20.65
N TRP A 31 -10.45 -77.63 19.85
CA TRP A 31 -10.20 -76.20 19.70
C TRP A 31 -11.32 -75.38 20.34
N TRP A 32 -10.99 -74.20 20.83
CA TRP A 32 -11.89 -73.37 21.63
C TRP A 32 -11.82 -71.91 21.19
N ASN A 33 -12.99 -71.29 21.03
CA ASN A 33 -13.12 -69.85 20.87
C ASN A 33 -12.99 -69.19 22.24
N CYS A 34 -12.05 -68.26 22.38
CA CYS A 34 -11.77 -67.58 23.64
C CYS A 34 -11.95 -66.07 23.50
N LEU A 35 -12.52 -65.42 24.51
CA LEU A 35 -12.56 -63.98 24.65
C LEU A 35 -11.45 -63.51 25.58
N CYS A 36 -10.65 -62.55 25.15
CA CYS A 36 -9.57 -61.98 25.95
C CYS A 36 -10.07 -60.79 26.79
N ASP A 37 -9.48 -60.57 27.97
CA ASP A 37 -9.76 -59.40 28.82
C ASP A 37 -9.55 -58.05 28.08
N CYS A 38 -8.80 -58.02 26.98
CA CYS A 38 -8.62 -56.82 26.15
C CYS A 38 -9.71 -56.63 25.06
N GLY A 39 -10.76 -57.47 25.06
CA GLY A 39 -11.89 -57.39 24.12
C GLY A 39 -11.73 -58.17 22.81
N ASN A 40 -10.55 -58.73 22.53
CA ASN A 40 -10.30 -59.47 21.29
C ASN A 40 -10.59 -60.98 21.43
N ALA A 41 -11.04 -61.62 20.35
CA ALA A 41 -11.24 -63.06 20.28
C ALA A 41 -9.98 -63.81 19.81
N LYS A 42 -9.79 -65.05 20.27
CA LYS A 42 -8.73 -65.96 19.80
C LYS A 42 -9.18 -67.42 19.82
N VAL A 43 -8.81 -68.16 18.78
CA VAL A 43 -8.96 -69.62 18.72
C VAL A 43 -7.70 -70.28 19.28
N ALA A 44 -7.85 -71.15 20.28
CA ALA A 44 -6.73 -71.85 20.92
C ALA A 44 -7.04 -73.34 21.12
N SER A 45 -6.00 -74.18 21.10
CA SER A 45 -6.17 -75.62 21.36
C SER A 45 -6.25 -75.90 22.87
N ALA A 46 -7.00 -76.93 23.25
CA ALA A 46 -7.07 -77.40 24.64
C ALA A 46 -5.68 -77.72 25.21
N LYS A 47 -4.78 -78.28 24.37
CA LYS A 47 -3.39 -78.57 24.73
C LYS A 47 -2.64 -77.28 25.12
N SER A 48 -2.69 -76.25 24.27
CA SER A 48 -1.98 -74.99 24.50
C SER A 48 -2.54 -74.15 25.66
N LEU A 49 -3.84 -74.28 25.96
CA LEU A 49 -4.47 -73.60 27.10
C LEU A 49 -4.02 -74.25 28.42
N ASN A 50 -4.08 -75.58 28.50
CA ASN A 50 -3.68 -76.32 29.70
C ASN A 50 -2.17 -76.30 29.96
N ALA A 51 -1.34 -76.30 28.91
CA ALA A 51 0.11 -76.19 29.02
C ALA A 51 0.58 -74.78 29.42
N GLY A 52 -0.29 -73.77 29.34
CA GLY A 52 0.07 -72.38 29.62
C GLY A 52 0.81 -71.67 28.47
N ASP A 53 0.94 -72.30 27.29
CA ASP A 53 1.58 -71.69 26.12
C ASP A 53 0.76 -70.53 25.53
N THR A 54 -0.57 -70.56 25.72
CA THR A 54 -1.49 -69.53 25.20
C THR A 54 -2.30 -68.92 26.34
N GLN A 55 -1.80 -67.80 26.88
CA GLN A 55 -2.41 -67.09 28.01
C GLN A 55 -3.10 -65.77 27.63
N SER A 56 -3.06 -65.37 26.34
CA SER A 56 -3.75 -64.18 25.84
C SER A 56 -4.00 -64.26 24.34
N CYS A 57 -4.80 -63.31 23.83
CA CYS A 57 -4.98 -63.13 22.39
C CYS A 57 -3.65 -62.80 21.66
N GLY A 58 -2.60 -62.44 22.40
CA GLY A 58 -1.38 -61.81 21.89
C GLY A 58 -1.02 -60.55 22.69
N CYS A 59 -1.95 -60.02 23.48
CA CYS A 59 -1.76 -58.78 24.25
C CYS A 59 -0.85 -58.92 25.49
N LEU A 60 -0.54 -60.14 25.94
CA LEU A 60 0.54 -60.35 26.93
C LEU A 60 1.94 -60.28 26.29
N ASN A 61 2.02 -60.32 24.97
CA ASN A 61 3.29 -60.20 24.28
C ASN A 61 3.79 -58.76 24.44
N LYS A 62 5.03 -58.56 24.91
CA LYS A 62 5.64 -57.22 25.11
C LYS A 62 5.63 -56.32 23.84
N ASN A 63 5.28 -56.91 22.70
CA ASN A 63 5.28 -56.32 21.37
C ASN A 63 3.89 -55.97 20.80
N ASP A 64 2.81 -56.09 21.59
CA ASP A 64 1.51 -55.53 21.21
C ASP A 64 1.39 -54.09 21.73
N LEU A 65 1.30 -53.14 20.79
CA LEU A 65 1.23 -51.72 21.09
C LEU A 65 -0.18 -51.15 20.90
N ILE A 66 -1.16 -51.94 20.47
CA ILE A 66 -2.53 -51.45 20.21
C ILE A 66 -3.13 -50.86 21.48
N GLY A 67 -3.74 -49.68 21.35
CA GLY A 67 -4.36 -48.91 22.43
C GLY A 67 -3.37 -48.11 23.29
N LYS A 68 -2.05 -48.29 23.15
CA LYS A 68 -1.06 -47.51 23.90
C LYS A 68 -0.89 -46.11 23.31
N VAL A 69 -0.54 -45.18 24.18
CA VAL A 69 -0.34 -43.76 23.85
C VAL A 69 1.13 -43.38 23.99
N TYR A 70 1.69 -42.78 22.95
CA TYR A 70 3.08 -42.30 22.87
C TYR A 70 3.10 -40.83 22.46
N GLY A 71 3.27 -39.95 23.44
CA GLY A 71 3.11 -38.50 23.22
C GLY A 71 1.66 -38.18 22.83
N ARG A 72 1.46 -37.70 21.60
CA ARG A 72 0.13 -37.40 21.03
C ARG A 72 -0.44 -38.54 20.18
N LEU A 73 0.27 -39.64 20.04
CA LEU A 73 -0.09 -40.74 19.15
C LEU A 73 -0.74 -41.88 19.93
N THR A 74 -1.95 -42.27 19.55
CA THR A 74 -2.63 -43.47 20.05
C THR A 74 -2.56 -44.55 18.99
N VAL A 75 -1.98 -45.71 19.31
CA VAL A 75 -1.84 -46.83 18.37
C VAL A 75 -3.20 -47.49 18.16
N LYS A 76 -3.66 -47.59 16.92
CA LYS A 76 -4.97 -48.18 16.56
C LYS A 76 -4.87 -49.55 15.95
N ALA A 77 -3.87 -49.77 15.10
CA ALA A 77 -3.70 -51.03 14.39
C ALA A 77 -2.23 -51.25 14.01
N GLU A 78 -1.88 -52.49 13.70
CA GLU A 78 -0.63 -52.81 13.04
C GLU A 78 -0.69 -52.35 11.57
N GLY A 79 0.41 -51.78 11.07
CA GLY A 79 0.51 -51.32 9.69
C GLY A 79 0.62 -52.48 8.71
N VAL A 80 0.02 -52.31 7.53
CA VAL A 80 0.04 -53.32 6.46
C VAL A 80 1.42 -53.39 5.78
N GLU A 81 2.13 -52.27 5.74
CA GLU A 81 3.44 -52.14 5.10
C GLU A 81 4.57 -52.15 6.12
N LYS A 82 5.54 -53.04 5.95
CA LYS A 82 6.78 -53.00 6.73
C LYS A 82 7.73 -51.95 6.15
N LYS A 83 8.44 -51.24 7.02
CA LYS A 83 9.52 -50.33 6.60
C LYS A 83 10.85 -51.08 6.75
N GLY A 84 11.26 -51.79 5.70
CA GLY A 84 12.30 -52.82 5.78
C GLY A 84 11.81 -54.01 6.63
N ASP A 85 12.62 -54.49 7.57
CA ASP A 85 12.21 -55.56 8.51
C ASP A 85 11.46 -55.05 9.75
N LYS A 86 11.23 -53.74 9.86
CA LYS A 86 10.61 -53.14 11.05
C LYS A 86 9.08 -53.18 10.95
N ARG A 87 8.46 -53.64 12.03
CA ARG A 87 7.01 -53.54 12.25
C ARG A 87 6.59 -52.08 12.35
N THR A 88 5.46 -51.76 11.71
CA THR A 88 4.86 -50.43 11.67
C THR A 88 3.49 -50.44 12.34
N TRP A 89 3.05 -49.27 12.78
CA TRP A 89 1.81 -49.09 13.52
C TRP A 89 1.06 -47.89 12.97
N VAL A 90 -0.23 -48.06 12.74
CA VAL A 90 -1.15 -46.98 12.40
C VAL A 90 -1.57 -46.29 13.69
N CYS A 91 -1.20 -45.03 13.82
CA CYS A 91 -1.45 -44.22 15.00
C CYS A 91 -2.37 -43.05 14.67
N GLU A 92 -3.36 -42.80 15.53
CA GLU A 92 -4.18 -41.60 15.50
C GLU A 92 -3.53 -40.53 16.39
N CYS A 93 -3.25 -39.36 15.82
CA CYS A 93 -2.73 -38.23 16.56
C CYS A 93 -3.87 -37.45 17.23
N SER A 94 -3.61 -36.85 18.39
CA SER A 94 -4.57 -35.99 19.10
C SER A 94 -5.02 -34.76 18.29
N CYS A 95 -4.35 -34.41 17.19
CA CYS A 95 -4.79 -33.37 16.25
C CYS A 95 -5.71 -33.90 15.14
N GLY A 96 -6.15 -35.16 15.20
CA GLY A 96 -7.06 -35.80 14.24
C GLY A 96 -6.41 -36.41 13.01
N SER A 97 -5.09 -36.27 12.82
CA SER A 97 -4.38 -36.87 11.68
C SER A 97 -3.83 -38.25 12.02
N THR A 98 -3.76 -39.14 11.03
CA THR A 98 -3.13 -40.45 11.17
C THR A 98 -1.64 -40.40 10.81
N SER A 99 -0.86 -41.31 11.39
CA SER A 99 0.57 -41.46 11.09
C SER A 99 0.99 -42.93 11.19
N ILE A 100 1.91 -43.34 10.33
CA ILE A 100 2.49 -44.69 10.33
C ILE A 100 3.88 -44.61 10.97
N VAL A 101 4.08 -45.33 12.07
CA VAL A 101 5.28 -45.20 12.91
C VAL A 101 5.84 -46.58 13.26
N THR A 102 7.16 -46.73 13.32
CA THR A 102 7.77 -48.00 13.70
C THR A 102 7.73 -48.24 15.21
N THR A 103 7.82 -49.49 15.64
CA THR A 103 7.94 -49.85 17.07
C THR A 103 9.06 -49.08 17.77
N SER A 104 10.24 -49.00 17.15
CA SER A 104 11.39 -48.33 17.75
C SER A 104 11.13 -46.85 17.98
N ASP A 105 10.51 -46.16 17.02
CA ASP A 105 10.33 -44.71 17.09
C ASP A 105 9.25 -44.31 18.11
N LEU A 106 8.25 -45.17 18.33
CA LEU A 106 7.25 -44.99 19.38
C LEU A 106 7.88 -45.18 20.76
N VAL A 107 8.62 -46.26 20.97
CA VAL A 107 9.16 -46.65 22.29
C VAL A 107 10.29 -45.72 22.73
N THR A 108 11.21 -45.37 21.82
CA THR A 108 12.32 -44.45 22.11
C THR A 108 11.88 -42.99 22.18
N GLY A 109 10.64 -42.69 21.75
CA GLY A 109 10.11 -41.33 21.74
C GLY A 109 10.66 -40.44 20.62
N HIS A 110 11.30 -41.01 19.60
CA HIS A 110 11.67 -40.26 18.39
C HIS A 110 10.45 -39.69 17.67
N THR A 111 9.32 -40.41 17.67
CA THR A 111 8.07 -39.96 17.03
C THR A 111 6.96 -39.84 18.06
N ARG A 112 6.63 -38.58 18.42
CA ARG A 112 5.66 -38.25 19.47
C ARG A 112 4.37 -37.60 18.96
N SER A 113 4.26 -37.37 17.66
CA SER A 113 3.10 -36.78 16.99
C SER A 113 3.17 -37.07 15.49
N CYS A 114 2.11 -36.77 14.74
CA CYS A 114 2.13 -36.80 13.27
C CYS A 114 3.00 -35.69 12.62
N GLY A 115 3.76 -34.93 13.40
CA GLY A 115 4.52 -33.76 12.97
C GLY A 115 3.90 -32.42 13.41
N CYS A 116 2.67 -32.42 13.92
CA CYS A 116 2.01 -31.21 14.44
C CYS A 116 2.79 -30.56 15.59
N LEU A 117 3.39 -31.35 16.48
CA LEU A 117 4.18 -30.84 17.59
C LEU A 117 5.41 -30.05 17.11
N GLN A 118 6.07 -30.50 16.04
CA GLN A 118 7.20 -29.78 15.46
C GLN A 118 6.76 -28.47 14.81
N LYS A 119 5.62 -28.47 14.11
CA LYS A 119 5.03 -27.27 13.50
C LYS A 119 4.66 -26.22 14.55
N GLU A 120 4.06 -26.65 15.67
CA GLU A 120 3.73 -25.77 16.79
C GLU A 120 4.99 -25.17 17.43
N ARG A 121 5.99 -25.99 17.74
CA ARG A 121 7.26 -25.52 18.30
C ARG A 121 7.99 -24.55 17.38
N ALA A 122 8.02 -24.85 16.08
CA ALA A 122 8.61 -23.96 15.08
C ALA A 122 7.84 -22.64 14.99
N LYS A 123 6.51 -22.67 15.05
CA LYS A 123 5.68 -21.44 15.08
C LYS A 123 5.97 -20.60 16.32
N GLU A 124 6.14 -21.23 17.47
CA GLU A 124 6.43 -20.55 18.73
C GLU A 124 7.85 -19.97 18.78
N ALA A 125 8.86 -20.75 18.40
CA ALA A 125 10.25 -20.31 18.34
C ALA A 125 10.47 -19.16 17.33
N ASN A 126 9.63 -19.07 16.29
CA ASN A 126 9.69 -17.99 15.31
C ASN A 126 8.99 -16.69 15.75
N LYS A 127 8.37 -16.65 16.95
CA LYS A 127 7.90 -15.42 17.57
C LYS A 127 9.01 -14.86 18.44
N THR A 128 9.44 -13.64 18.17
CA THR A 128 10.27 -12.88 19.13
C THR A 128 9.43 -11.67 19.52
N HIS A 129 9.03 -11.59 20.79
CA HIS A 129 8.18 -10.51 21.33
C HIS A 129 6.73 -10.50 20.80
N GLY A 130 6.11 -11.65 20.58
CA GLY A 130 4.73 -11.75 20.07
C GLY A 130 4.59 -11.61 18.55
N TYR A 131 5.66 -11.17 17.87
CA TYR A 131 5.69 -10.94 16.43
C TYR A 131 6.66 -11.89 15.72
N SER A 132 6.30 -12.33 14.51
CA SER A 132 7.22 -13.15 13.72
C SER A 132 8.31 -12.28 13.10
N ARG A 133 9.58 -12.65 13.31
CA ARG A 133 10.78 -11.94 12.79
C ARG A 133 10.75 -11.68 11.27
N ARG A 134 10.04 -12.52 10.50
CA ARG A 134 9.99 -12.47 9.03
C ARG A 134 8.75 -11.81 8.43
N ARG A 135 7.69 -11.56 9.21
CA ARG A 135 6.40 -11.06 8.66
C ARG A 135 5.85 -9.81 9.33
N HIS A 136 6.53 -9.24 10.31
CA HIS A 136 6.03 -8.02 10.93
C HIS A 136 6.42 -6.77 10.10
N PRO A 137 5.45 -6.00 9.58
CA PRO A 137 5.75 -4.83 8.74
C PRO A 137 6.61 -3.77 9.44
N LEU A 138 6.59 -3.69 10.77
CA LEU A 138 7.45 -2.77 11.54
C LEU A 138 8.89 -3.27 11.66
N TYR A 139 9.11 -4.60 11.72
CA TYR A 139 10.46 -5.14 11.82
C TYR A 139 11.25 -4.86 10.54
N ALA A 140 10.60 -4.99 9.38
CA ALA A 140 11.20 -4.62 8.10
C ALA A 140 11.57 -3.13 8.03
N ARG A 141 10.72 -2.24 8.57
CA ARG A 141 10.98 -0.79 8.62
C ARG A 141 12.15 -0.46 9.57
N TRP A 142 12.17 -1.05 10.77
CA TRP A 142 13.27 -0.89 11.72
C TRP A 142 14.59 -1.40 11.16
N LEU A 143 14.60 -2.57 10.54
CA LEU A 143 15.78 -3.13 9.89
C LEU A 143 16.23 -2.26 8.71
N GLY A 144 15.27 -1.81 7.90
CA GLY A 144 15.50 -0.86 6.81
C GLY A 144 16.21 0.38 7.32
N MET A 145 15.63 1.10 8.30
CA MET A 145 16.24 2.26 8.97
C MET A 145 17.69 2.01 9.41
N ARG A 146 17.97 0.84 10.01
CA ARG A 146 19.33 0.50 10.46
C ARG A 146 20.30 0.27 9.31
N ASN A 147 19.84 -0.37 8.23
CA ASN A 147 20.70 -0.65 7.06
C ASN A 147 21.13 0.65 6.38
N ARG A 148 20.22 1.57 6.10
CA ARG A 148 20.55 2.90 5.50
C ARG A 148 21.56 3.69 6.32
N CYS A 149 21.57 3.54 7.65
CA CYS A 149 22.52 4.25 8.52
C CYS A 149 23.85 3.51 8.73
N ASN A 150 23.87 2.17 8.71
CA ASN A 150 25.03 1.40 9.18
C ASN A 150 25.62 0.42 8.16
N ASN A 151 24.95 0.19 7.02
CA ASN A 151 25.40 -0.75 5.99
C ASN A 151 25.86 0.02 4.74
N PRO A 152 27.18 0.12 4.49
CA PRO A 152 27.73 0.78 3.29
C PRO A 152 27.27 0.19 1.96
N ASN A 153 26.72 -1.04 1.95
CA ASN A 153 26.20 -1.68 0.74
C ASN A 153 24.70 -1.40 0.50
N ASP A 154 24.05 -0.62 1.35
CA ASP A 154 22.65 -0.23 1.14
C ASP A 154 22.58 0.89 0.09
N ASP A 155 21.67 0.79 -0.88
CA ASP A 155 21.52 1.76 -1.97
C ASP A 155 21.28 3.20 -1.47
N TYR A 156 20.78 3.36 -0.24
CA TYR A 156 20.52 4.67 0.36
C TYR A 156 21.59 5.09 1.37
N TYR A 157 22.66 4.31 1.57
CA TYR A 157 23.67 4.59 2.59
C TYR A 157 24.30 5.98 2.41
N ASP A 158 24.69 6.34 1.20
CA ASP A 158 25.31 7.64 0.91
C ASP A 158 24.42 8.84 1.30
N ASN A 159 23.09 8.65 1.30
CA ASN A 159 22.13 9.68 1.68
C ASN A 159 21.90 9.77 3.20
N TYR A 160 22.33 8.77 3.96
CA TYR A 160 22.09 8.66 5.40
C TYR A 160 23.39 8.38 6.15
N GLY A 161 23.83 7.13 6.23
CA GLY A 161 25.07 6.75 6.93
C GLY A 161 26.30 7.50 6.40
N GLY A 162 26.40 7.67 5.08
CA GLY A 162 27.47 8.45 4.43
C GLY A 162 27.46 9.94 4.79
N LYS A 163 26.29 10.50 5.17
CA LYS A 163 26.15 11.88 5.69
C LYS A 163 26.29 11.98 7.21
N GLY A 164 26.52 10.85 7.89
CA GLY A 164 26.66 10.81 9.35
C GLY A 164 25.35 10.66 10.13
N VAL A 165 24.21 10.40 9.47
CA VAL A 165 22.93 10.14 10.13
C VAL A 165 22.97 8.82 10.88
N LYS A 166 22.68 8.85 12.18
CA LYS A 166 22.74 7.68 13.07
C LYS A 166 21.36 7.29 13.60
N VAL A 167 21.31 6.09 14.16
CA VAL A 167 20.18 5.59 14.96
C VAL A 167 20.57 5.65 16.43
N CYS A 168 19.68 6.15 17.29
CA CYS A 168 19.95 6.21 18.71
C CYS A 168 20.19 4.80 19.30
N LYS A 169 21.08 4.71 20.29
CA LYS A 169 21.45 3.44 20.93
C LYS A 169 20.27 2.68 21.53
N ARG A 170 19.24 3.40 22.00
CA ARG A 170 18.01 2.79 22.53
C ARG A 170 17.32 1.90 21.50
N TRP A 171 17.36 2.28 20.22
CA TRP A 171 16.76 1.54 19.11
C TRP A 171 17.65 0.42 18.55
N ASP A 172 18.76 0.08 19.21
CA ASP A 172 19.46 -1.18 18.93
C ASP A 172 18.59 -2.41 19.25
N SER A 173 17.59 -2.26 20.12
CA SER A 173 16.54 -3.23 20.39
C SER A 173 15.27 -2.89 19.62
N PHE A 174 14.74 -3.85 18.86
CA PHE A 174 13.44 -3.70 18.18
C PHE A 174 12.30 -3.44 19.17
N THR A 175 12.37 -4.01 20.38
CA THR A 175 11.34 -3.81 21.41
C THR A 175 11.24 -2.35 21.83
N ASN A 176 12.38 -1.67 22.01
CA ASN A 176 12.39 -0.26 22.39
C ASN A 176 11.88 0.63 21.25
N PHE A 177 12.25 0.30 20.00
CA PHE A 177 11.69 0.99 18.83
C PHE A 177 10.16 0.86 18.77
N LEU A 178 9.63 -0.34 19.04
CA LEU A 178 8.19 -0.58 19.05
C LEU A 178 7.50 0.17 20.21
N GLU A 179 8.11 0.20 21.39
CA GLU A 179 7.60 0.93 22.55
C GLU A 179 7.52 2.45 22.26
N ASP A 180 8.56 3.01 21.64
CA ASP A 180 8.66 4.44 21.38
C ASP A 180 7.76 4.88 20.20
N MET A 181 7.67 4.07 19.14
CA MET A 181 6.94 4.43 17.91
C MET A 181 5.50 3.91 17.87
N GLY A 182 5.17 2.88 18.64
CA GLY A 182 3.89 2.19 18.57
C GLY A 182 3.63 1.49 17.22
N GLU A 183 2.36 1.16 16.97
CA GLU A 183 1.95 0.58 15.70
C GLU A 183 1.97 1.62 14.57
N CYS A 184 2.37 1.21 13.36
CA CYS A 184 2.31 2.07 12.18
C CYS A 184 0.86 2.11 11.67
N PRO A 185 0.24 3.29 11.58
CA PRO A 185 -1.05 3.45 10.93
C PRO A 185 -0.99 3.02 9.46
N GLU A 186 -2.14 2.62 8.90
CA GLU A 186 -2.22 2.22 7.49
C GLU A 186 -1.77 3.37 6.56
N GLY A 187 -1.04 3.03 5.50
CA GLY A 187 -0.53 4.01 4.53
C GLY A 187 0.62 4.90 5.02
N HIS A 188 1.12 4.72 6.25
CA HIS A 188 2.23 5.53 6.77
C HIS A 188 3.59 4.82 6.64
N THR A 189 4.65 5.61 6.61
CA THR A 189 6.03 5.15 6.73
C THR A 189 6.80 5.96 7.75
N LEU A 190 7.98 5.47 8.12
CA LEU A 190 8.85 6.13 9.10
C LEU A 190 9.49 7.36 8.46
N ASP A 191 9.26 8.52 9.08
CA ASP A 191 9.76 9.82 8.64
C ASP A 191 10.55 10.50 9.77
N ARG A 192 11.53 11.34 9.40
CA ARG A 192 12.23 12.23 10.34
C ARG A 192 11.62 13.62 10.23
N ARG A 193 11.27 14.22 11.36
CA ARG A 193 10.70 15.57 11.45
C ARG A 193 11.70 16.60 10.94
N ASP A 194 12.93 16.49 11.43
CA ASP A 194 14.13 17.17 10.93
C ASP A 194 14.99 16.20 10.13
N ASN A 195 15.15 16.48 8.84
CA ASN A 195 15.92 15.65 7.92
C ASN A 195 17.42 15.69 8.17
N ASP A 196 17.93 16.73 8.82
CA ASP A 196 19.34 16.85 9.17
C ASP A 196 19.65 16.16 10.50
N GLY A 197 18.63 15.80 11.29
CA GLY A 197 18.75 15.12 12.59
C GLY A 197 18.79 13.59 12.52
N ASP A 198 19.18 12.96 13.63
CA ASP A 198 19.30 11.50 13.76
C ASP A 198 17.94 10.78 13.91
N TYR A 199 17.95 9.45 13.81
CA TYR A 199 16.82 8.59 14.16
C TYR A 199 16.67 8.44 15.67
N THR A 200 15.73 9.19 16.25
CA THR A 200 15.40 9.17 17.68
C THR A 200 13.88 9.22 17.88
N PRO A 201 13.35 8.83 19.06
CA PRO A 201 11.92 8.97 19.37
C PRO A 201 11.38 10.39 19.16
N GLU A 202 12.20 11.40 19.46
CA GLU A 202 11.82 12.81 19.38
C GLU A 202 11.81 13.31 17.92
N ASN A 203 12.75 12.82 17.10
CA ASN A 203 12.87 13.25 15.71
C ASN A 203 12.06 12.37 14.74
N CYS A 204 11.51 11.24 15.16
CA CYS A 204 10.76 10.36 14.28
C CYS A 204 9.25 10.44 14.45
N ARG A 205 8.54 10.09 13.38
CA ARG A 205 7.09 9.95 13.36
C ARG A 205 6.64 8.98 12.28
N TRP A 206 5.39 8.51 12.40
CA TRP A 206 4.67 7.96 11.27
C TRP A 206 4.15 9.12 10.41
N ALA A 207 4.43 9.07 9.11
CA ALA A 207 3.96 10.08 8.17
C ALA A 207 3.40 9.44 6.90
N SER A 208 2.33 10.03 6.40
CA SER A 208 1.75 9.72 5.10
C SER A 208 2.64 10.24 3.96
N PRO A 209 2.45 9.77 2.70
CA PRO A 209 3.21 10.27 1.55
C PRO A 209 3.09 11.79 1.34
N SER A 210 1.93 12.37 1.64
CA SER A 210 1.71 13.82 1.54
C SER A 210 2.51 14.60 2.59
N GLU A 211 2.59 14.10 3.83
CA GLU A 211 3.40 14.68 4.90
C GLU A 211 4.91 14.59 4.62
N GLN A 212 5.38 13.46 4.09
CA GLN A 212 6.77 13.29 3.69
C GLN A 212 7.15 14.21 2.52
N SER A 213 6.25 14.40 1.56
CA SER A 213 6.49 15.31 0.43
C SER A 213 6.69 16.76 0.88
N ARG A 214 6.12 17.15 2.02
CA ARG A 214 6.29 18.50 2.61
C ARG A 214 7.61 18.67 3.36
N ASN A 215 8.33 17.57 3.58
CA ASN A 215 9.60 17.52 4.30
C ASN A 215 10.82 17.34 3.38
N LYS A 216 10.66 17.22 2.06
CA LYS A 216 11.80 16.98 1.16
C LYS A 216 12.77 18.16 1.13
N SER A 217 14.06 17.89 0.94
CA SER A 217 15.13 18.91 0.89
C SER A 217 15.04 19.86 -0.32
N ASP A 218 14.21 19.52 -1.32
CA ASP A 218 13.85 20.36 -2.47
C ASP A 218 12.67 21.32 -2.18
N THR A 219 12.20 21.36 -0.93
CA THR A 219 11.14 22.28 -0.51
C THR A 219 11.61 23.73 -0.72
N LEU A 220 10.92 24.46 -1.59
CA LEU A 220 11.23 25.85 -1.91
C LEU A 220 10.79 26.76 -0.76
N TRP A 221 11.77 27.44 -0.17
CA TRP A 221 11.58 28.43 0.88
C TRP A 221 11.55 29.84 0.30
N VAL A 222 10.63 30.67 0.80
CA VAL A 222 10.54 32.09 0.44
C VAL A 222 10.32 32.92 1.70
N ASN A 223 10.76 34.19 1.67
CA ASN A 223 10.47 35.14 2.73
C ASN A 223 9.13 35.81 2.46
N TYR A 224 8.18 35.67 3.38
CA TYR A 224 6.86 36.29 3.29
C TYR A 224 6.56 37.01 4.61
N GLN A 225 6.30 38.32 4.54
CA GLN A 225 6.01 39.16 5.72
C GLN A 225 7.05 39.03 6.84
N GLY A 226 8.34 38.97 6.48
CA GLY A 226 9.44 38.85 7.44
C GLY A 226 9.68 37.45 7.98
N ASN A 227 8.88 36.45 7.60
CA ASN A 227 9.04 35.06 8.04
C ASN A 227 9.48 34.17 6.88
N LYS A 228 10.34 33.19 7.19
CA LYS A 228 10.73 32.14 6.24
C LYS A 228 9.62 31.09 6.19
N VAL A 229 8.91 31.02 5.06
CA VAL A 229 7.76 30.11 4.85
C VAL A 229 7.98 29.21 3.65
N ARG A 230 7.24 28.10 3.57
CA ARG A 230 7.32 27.19 2.43
C ARG A 230 6.42 27.69 1.30
N LEU A 231 6.88 27.57 0.05
CA LEU A 231 6.11 28.02 -1.10
C LEU A 231 4.76 27.27 -1.25
N VAL A 232 4.69 26.01 -0.80
CA VAL A 232 3.45 25.22 -0.78
C VAL A 232 2.42 25.76 0.22
N GLU A 233 2.87 26.25 1.39
CA GLU A 233 1.97 26.85 2.38
C GLU A 233 1.33 28.13 1.81
N LEU A 234 2.08 28.88 1.01
CA LEU A 234 1.56 30.03 0.29
C LEU A 234 0.60 29.64 -0.85
N SER A 235 0.88 28.55 -1.56
CA SER A 235 -0.03 28.00 -2.57
C SER A 235 -1.39 27.65 -1.97
N GLU A 236 -1.40 26.94 -0.84
CA GLU A 236 -2.61 26.58 -0.10
C GLU A 236 -3.30 27.82 0.49
N LYS A 237 -2.55 28.75 1.10
CA LYS A 237 -3.09 29.96 1.75
C LYS A 237 -3.77 30.92 0.77
N PHE A 238 -3.26 31.05 -0.45
CA PHE A 238 -3.76 32.01 -1.44
C PHE A 238 -4.58 31.36 -2.57
N ASP A 239 -4.82 30.05 -2.49
CA ASP A 239 -5.52 29.27 -3.51
C ASP A 239 -4.94 29.47 -4.92
N VAL A 240 -3.60 29.46 -5.01
CA VAL A 240 -2.85 29.57 -6.27
C VAL A 240 -2.21 28.21 -6.56
N PRO A 241 -2.45 27.58 -7.72
CA PRO A 241 -1.82 26.29 -8.04
C PRO A 241 -0.29 26.35 -7.94
N PHE A 242 0.32 25.41 -7.20
CA PHE A 242 1.77 25.41 -6.93
C PHE A 242 2.63 25.56 -8.20
N LYS A 243 2.28 24.84 -9.27
CA LYS A 243 3.00 24.92 -10.56
C LYS A 243 2.98 26.34 -11.15
N LEU A 244 1.85 27.01 -11.06
CA LEU A 244 1.70 28.39 -11.53
C LEU A 244 2.50 29.36 -10.65
N LEU A 245 2.43 29.19 -9.33
CA LEU A 245 3.19 29.98 -8.37
C LEU A 245 4.71 29.84 -8.60
N TYR A 246 5.18 28.63 -8.85
CA TYR A 246 6.58 28.34 -9.19
C TYR A 246 7.01 29.02 -10.49
N GLN A 247 6.24 28.86 -11.58
CA GLN A 247 6.54 29.48 -12.87
C GLN A 247 6.61 31.00 -12.77
N ARG A 248 5.68 31.62 -12.04
CA ARG A 248 5.65 33.07 -11.83
C ARG A 248 6.94 33.55 -11.15
N LEU A 249 7.39 32.88 -10.10
CA LEU A 249 8.59 33.26 -9.36
C LEU A 249 9.87 32.99 -10.14
N TYR A 250 10.09 31.76 -10.60
CA TYR A 250 11.41 31.31 -11.06
C TYR A 250 11.56 31.31 -12.59
N THR A 251 10.47 31.17 -13.34
CA THR A 251 10.51 31.21 -14.82
C THR A 251 10.29 32.63 -15.33
N HIS A 252 9.37 33.37 -14.74
CA HIS A 252 8.98 34.72 -15.20
C HIS A 252 9.56 35.85 -14.34
N GLY A 253 10.20 35.54 -13.21
CA GLY A 253 10.85 36.54 -12.35
C GLY A 253 9.90 37.52 -11.68
N TRP A 254 8.65 37.12 -11.40
CA TRP A 254 7.68 37.97 -10.72
C TRP A 254 8.02 38.09 -9.23
N SER A 255 7.63 39.22 -8.61
CA SER A 255 7.71 39.36 -7.16
C SER A 255 6.77 38.37 -6.47
N LEU A 256 7.05 38.06 -5.20
CA LEU A 256 6.24 37.13 -4.42
C LEU A 256 4.80 37.65 -4.24
N GLU A 257 4.64 38.94 -3.91
CA GLU A 257 3.35 39.58 -3.74
C GLU A 257 2.50 39.49 -5.01
N ARG A 258 3.13 39.67 -6.17
CA ARG A 258 2.47 39.53 -7.47
C ARG A 258 2.10 38.07 -7.75
N SER A 259 2.98 37.14 -7.39
CA SER A 259 2.81 35.72 -7.71
C SER A 259 1.68 35.06 -6.91
N LEU A 260 1.39 35.60 -5.72
CA LEU A 260 0.31 35.16 -4.82
C LEU A 260 -1.10 35.61 -5.23
N LYS A 261 -1.24 36.47 -6.25
CA LYS A 261 -2.56 36.88 -6.73
C LYS A 261 -3.31 35.67 -7.31
N PRO A 262 -4.58 35.44 -6.91
CA PRO A 262 -5.34 34.24 -7.29
C PRO A 262 -5.49 34.10 -8.80
N TRP A 263 -5.57 32.85 -9.26
CA TRP A 263 -5.82 32.54 -10.65
C TRP A 263 -7.31 32.72 -10.95
N ILE A 264 -7.65 33.69 -11.81
CA ILE A 264 -9.03 33.89 -12.26
C ILE A 264 -9.28 32.95 -13.45
N ILE A 265 -10.11 31.93 -13.25
CA ILE A 265 -10.62 31.04 -14.31
C ILE A 265 -11.43 31.89 -15.29
N THR A 266 -10.91 32.21 -16.47
CA THR A 266 -11.77 32.61 -17.59
C THR A 266 -12.36 31.33 -18.16
N ARG A 267 -13.67 31.09 -17.92
CA ARG A 267 -14.37 29.95 -18.50
C ARG A 267 -14.25 29.99 -20.02
N ARG A 268 -13.92 28.84 -20.61
CA ARG A 268 -13.98 28.59 -22.06
C ARG A 268 -15.34 29.06 -22.61
N GLY A 269 -15.31 29.97 -23.58
CA GLY A 269 -16.49 30.34 -24.35
C GLY A 269 -16.27 31.60 -25.17
N THR A 270 -15.96 31.43 -26.46
CA THR A 270 -16.33 32.33 -27.57
C THR A 270 -16.35 33.85 -27.29
N GLY A 271 -15.35 34.37 -26.60
CA GLY A 271 -15.30 35.78 -26.22
C GLY A 271 -14.79 36.63 -27.38
N MET A 272 -15.60 37.56 -27.85
CA MET A 272 -15.21 38.66 -28.74
C MET A 272 -13.84 39.22 -28.31
N LEU A 273 -12.93 39.43 -29.25
CA LEU A 273 -11.62 40.00 -28.96
C LEU A 273 -11.63 41.52 -29.19
N VAL A 274 -10.90 42.22 -28.33
CA VAL A 274 -10.59 43.64 -28.47
C VAL A 274 -9.08 43.80 -28.47
N ALA A 275 -8.54 44.55 -29.44
CA ALA A 275 -7.12 44.87 -29.49
C ALA A 275 -6.86 46.38 -29.47
N VAL A 276 -5.82 46.77 -28.75
CA VAL A 276 -5.34 48.15 -28.62
C VAL A 276 -3.90 48.21 -29.14
N ASN A 277 -3.61 49.16 -30.01
CA ASN A 277 -2.23 49.51 -30.34
C ASN A 277 -1.71 50.55 -29.35
N ILE A 278 -0.65 50.23 -28.64
CA ILE A 278 -0.05 51.05 -27.58
C ILE A 278 0.54 52.36 -28.17
N LYS A 279 1.24 52.29 -29.31
CA LYS A 279 1.94 53.45 -29.89
C LYS A 279 1.00 54.42 -30.58
N SER A 280 0.03 53.91 -31.34
CA SER A 280 -0.90 54.70 -32.16
C SER A 280 -2.26 54.93 -31.49
N ARG A 281 -2.50 54.36 -30.30
CA ARG A 281 -3.76 54.43 -29.55
C ARG A 281 -4.98 54.06 -30.43
N ARG A 282 -4.83 53.02 -31.26
CA ARG A 282 -5.92 52.51 -32.12
C ARG A 282 -6.62 51.34 -31.45
N LEU A 283 -7.95 51.33 -31.46
CA LEU A 283 -8.79 50.24 -30.96
C LEU A 283 -9.38 49.47 -32.13
N VAL A 284 -9.30 48.15 -32.07
CA VAL A 284 -9.91 47.25 -33.06
C VAL A 284 -10.82 46.27 -32.32
N LEU A 285 -12.09 46.22 -32.75
CA LEU A 285 -13.12 45.36 -32.18
C LEU A 285 -13.49 44.23 -33.17
N GLY A 286 -13.72 43.02 -32.67
CA GLY A 286 -14.45 41.96 -33.39
C GLY A 286 -13.88 41.56 -34.77
N LYS A 287 -14.73 41.59 -35.82
CA LYS A 287 -14.51 40.94 -37.14
C LYS A 287 -13.23 41.37 -37.88
N LYS A 288 -12.75 42.60 -37.70
CA LYS A 288 -11.52 43.12 -38.32
C LYS A 288 -10.24 42.51 -37.75
N LEU A 289 -10.30 41.82 -36.61
CA LEU A 289 -9.14 41.11 -36.06
C LEU A 289 -8.63 39.99 -36.95
N ARG A 290 -9.42 39.44 -37.89
CA ARG A 290 -8.87 38.49 -38.88
C ARG A 290 -7.80 39.12 -39.77
N GLY A 291 -7.95 40.40 -40.14
CA GLY A 291 -6.93 41.13 -40.89
C GLY A 291 -5.71 41.51 -40.06
N LEU A 292 -5.92 41.81 -38.77
CA LEU A 292 -4.84 42.07 -37.81
C LEU A 292 -4.06 40.79 -37.49
N ALA A 293 -4.76 39.67 -37.36
CA ALA A 293 -4.19 38.36 -37.09
C ALA A 293 -3.27 37.87 -38.21
N VAL A 294 -3.59 38.18 -39.47
CA VAL A 294 -2.69 37.93 -40.61
C VAL A 294 -1.43 38.80 -40.51
N LYS A 295 -1.57 40.08 -40.13
CA LYS A 295 -0.42 41.00 -39.93
C LYS A 295 0.44 40.63 -38.71
N CYS A 296 -0.13 39.96 -37.72
CA CYS A 296 0.54 39.50 -36.50
C CYS A 296 0.87 38.00 -36.52
N GLU A 297 0.79 37.34 -37.68
CA GLU A 297 1.14 35.91 -37.89
C GLU A 297 0.41 34.92 -36.96
N LEU A 298 -0.81 35.25 -36.51
CA LEU A 298 -1.60 34.39 -35.63
C LEU A 298 -2.27 33.25 -36.43
N SER A 299 -2.12 32.02 -35.95
CA SER A 299 -2.72 30.84 -36.56
C SER A 299 -4.25 30.83 -36.44
N LYS A 300 -4.92 30.18 -37.39
CA LYS A 300 -6.39 29.97 -37.35
C LYS A 300 -6.86 29.32 -36.03
N LYS A 301 -6.02 28.46 -35.44
CA LYS A 301 -6.27 27.79 -34.16
C LYS A 301 -6.25 28.77 -32.98
N GLN A 302 -5.26 29.65 -32.93
CA GLN A 302 -5.16 30.71 -31.91
C GLN A 302 -6.36 31.66 -31.95
N LEU A 303 -6.87 31.94 -33.15
CA LEU A 303 -8.07 32.76 -33.33
C LEU A 303 -9.36 32.03 -32.92
N SER A 304 -9.50 30.74 -33.20
CA SER A 304 -10.70 29.97 -32.87
C SER A 304 -10.80 29.62 -31.39
N GLU A 305 -9.66 29.44 -30.73
CA GLU A 305 -9.58 29.02 -29.33
C GLU A 305 -9.47 30.21 -28.37
N GLY A 306 -9.32 31.44 -28.88
CA GLY A 306 -9.06 32.63 -28.07
C GLY A 306 -7.72 32.59 -27.33
N THR A 307 -6.85 31.64 -27.70
CA THR A 307 -5.52 31.40 -27.13
C THR A 307 -4.52 32.30 -27.84
N ILE A 308 -4.70 33.61 -27.67
CA ILE A 308 -3.68 34.57 -28.09
C ILE A 308 -2.62 34.61 -27.00
N ASP A 309 -1.44 34.13 -27.32
CA ASP A 309 -0.27 34.37 -26.49
C ASP A 309 0.09 35.85 -26.60
N TYR A 310 -0.06 36.58 -25.49
CA TYR A 310 0.23 38.01 -25.41
C TYR A 310 1.69 38.36 -25.73
N SER A 311 2.59 37.38 -25.73
CA SER A 311 3.98 37.56 -26.18
C SER A 311 4.16 37.55 -27.70
N ILE A 312 3.17 37.05 -28.46
CA ILE A 312 3.23 36.96 -29.94
C ILE A 312 2.79 38.27 -30.60
N ILE A 313 1.96 39.06 -29.91
CA ILE A 313 1.58 40.34 -30.45
C ILE A 313 2.77 41.30 -30.29
N GLN A 314 3.52 41.46 -31.39
CA GLN A 314 4.62 42.40 -31.58
C GLN A 314 4.41 43.65 -30.72
N GLU A 315 5.38 44.01 -29.86
CA GLU A 315 5.49 45.03 -28.77
C GLU A 315 4.54 46.27 -28.77
N THR A 316 3.90 46.53 -29.89
CA THR A 316 2.95 47.58 -30.23
C THR A 316 1.47 47.25 -30.00
N TRP A 317 1.03 45.99 -29.99
CA TRP A 317 -0.39 45.65 -29.91
C TRP A 317 -0.68 44.75 -28.69
N LEU A 318 -1.81 44.97 -28.03
CA LEU A 318 -2.36 44.08 -27.02
C LEU A 318 -3.76 43.66 -27.44
N ALA A 319 -4.14 42.42 -27.14
CA ALA A 319 -5.51 41.97 -27.23
C ALA A 319 -6.00 41.56 -25.85
N LYS A 320 -7.31 41.52 -25.61
CA LYS A 320 -7.93 40.72 -24.53
C LYS A 320 -9.34 40.33 -24.95
N SER A 321 -9.93 39.40 -24.21
CA SER A 321 -11.36 39.13 -24.37
C SER A 321 -12.17 40.36 -23.94
N LEU A 322 -13.27 40.66 -24.62
CA LEU A 322 -14.22 41.69 -24.17
C LEU A 322 -14.79 41.41 -22.77
N GLU A 323 -14.77 40.14 -22.37
CA GLU A 323 -15.20 39.64 -21.07
C GLU A 323 -14.07 39.64 -20.02
N ASP A 324 -12.85 40.04 -20.40
CA ASP A 324 -11.70 40.13 -19.49
C ASP A 324 -11.75 41.46 -18.70
N PRO A 325 -11.97 41.41 -17.38
CA PRO A 325 -12.08 42.60 -16.54
C PRO A 325 -10.71 43.21 -16.20
N THR A 326 -9.59 42.61 -16.64
CA THR A 326 -8.24 43.07 -16.31
C THR A 326 -7.96 44.45 -16.90
N PRO A 327 -7.61 45.46 -16.10
CA PRO A 327 -7.34 46.79 -16.61
C PRO A 327 -6.19 46.84 -17.62
N TRP A 328 -6.27 47.71 -18.62
CA TRP A 328 -5.19 47.84 -19.63
C TRP A 328 -3.84 48.20 -19.00
N ASN A 329 -3.84 49.00 -17.93
CA ASN A 329 -2.65 49.40 -17.19
C ASN A 329 -1.89 48.23 -16.53
N ASP A 330 -2.53 47.06 -16.36
CA ASP A 330 -1.89 45.89 -15.76
C ASP A 330 -1.04 45.08 -16.77
N PHE A 331 -1.11 45.42 -18.06
CA PHE A 331 -0.26 44.83 -19.10
C PHE A 331 1.05 45.61 -19.24
N ARG A 332 2.17 44.89 -19.44
CA ARG A 332 3.51 45.48 -19.56
C ARG A 332 3.54 46.45 -20.75
N GLY A 333 3.92 47.71 -20.50
CA GLY A 333 4.01 48.76 -21.52
C GLY A 333 2.74 49.58 -21.74
N CYS A 334 1.68 49.36 -20.95
CA CYS A 334 0.38 50.04 -21.10
C CYS A 334 0.05 51.03 -19.99
N SER A 335 1.06 51.56 -19.30
CA SER A 335 0.86 52.64 -18.34
C SER A 335 0.24 53.87 -19.01
N GLY A 336 -0.88 54.36 -18.49
CA GLY A 336 -1.56 55.56 -19.00
C GLY A 336 -2.63 55.28 -20.06
N ILE A 337 -3.15 54.05 -20.13
CA ILE A 337 -4.33 53.71 -20.93
C ILE A 337 -5.54 53.68 -19.97
N PRO A 338 -6.46 54.68 -20.02
CA PRO A 338 -7.65 54.69 -19.18
C PRO A 338 -8.61 53.56 -19.56
N GLU A 339 -9.43 53.15 -18.59
CA GLU A 339 -10.53 52.20 -18.81
C GLU A 339 -11.63 52.82 -19.68
N ASP A 340 -11.88 54.13 -19.51
CA ASP A 340 -12.84 54.89 -20.30
C ASP A 340 -12.38 54.98 -21.77
N VAL A 341 -13.27 54.60 -22.68
CA VAL A 341 -13.00 54.52 -24.12
C VAL A 341 -13.78 55.61 -24.83
N ILE A 342 -13.08 56.61 -25.39
CA ILE A 342 -13.67 57.56 -26.35
C ILE A 342 -13.49 57.00 -27.75
N LEU A 343 -14.58 56.75 -28.45
CA LEU A 343 -14.56 56.39 -29.86
C LEU A 343 -14.72 57.64 -30.71
N LYS A 344 -13.70 57.93 -31.53
CA LYS A 344 -13.79 58.96 -32.58
C LYS A 344 -14.00 58.32 -33.94
N GLN A 345 -15.09 58.69 -34.60
CA GLN A 345 -15.34 58.45 -36.03
C GLN A 345 -14.98 59.71 -36.83
N ALA A 346 -14.62 59.54 -38.11
CA ALA A 346 -14.37 60.67 -38.98
C ALA A 346 -15.69 61.42 -39.24
N ASN A 347 -15.75 62.71 -38.91
CA ASN A 347 -16.90 63.61 -39.12
C ASN A 347 -18.13 63.40 -38.23
N GLU A 348 -18.01 62.66 -37.11
CA GLU A 348 -19.07 62.50 -36.11
C GLU A 348 -18.65 63.02 -34.73
N PRO A 349 -19.60 63.39 -33.85
CA PRO A 349 -19.30 63.79 -32.47
C PRO A 349 -18.62 62.66 -31.68
N ASP A 350 -17.68 63.03 -30.82
CA ASP A 350 -16.94 62.08 -29.96
C ASP A 350 -17.93 61.38 -29.00
N ILE A 351 -17.94 60.04 -28.98
CA ILE A 351 -18.80 59.25 -28.07
C ILE A 351 -17.94 58.65 -26.95
N ILE A 352 -18.35 58.88 -25.70
CA ILE A 352 -17.64 58.44 -24.49
C ILE A 352 -18.34 57.19 -23.91
N PHE A 353 -17.55 56.15 -23.64
CA PHE A 353 -18.01 54.93 -22.98
C PHE A 353 -17.18 54.67 -21.73
N SER A 354 -17.79 54.10 -20.69
CA SER A 354 -17.08 53.80 -19.44
C SER A 354 -16.10 52.63 -19.58
N ASN A 355 -16.22 51.84 -20.66
CA ASN A 355 -15.27 50.79 -21.03
C ASN A 355 -15.51 50.28 -22.47
N ALA A 356 -14.55 49.49 -22.98
CA ALA A 356 -14.62 48.87 -24.30
C ALA A 356 -15.85 47.96 -24.52
N ARG A 357 -16.45 47.43 -23.45
CA ARG A 357 -17.63 46.55 -23.51
C ARG A 357 -18.91 47.32 -23.77
N GLU A 358 -19.07 48.47 -23.14
CA GLU A 358 -20.17 49.38 -23.45
C GLU A 358 -20.05 49.93 -24.87
N ALA A 359 -18.84 50.31 -25.27
CA ALA A 359 -18.54 50.75 -26.63
C ALA A 359 -18.92 49.67 -27.67
N TYR A 360 -18.50 48.41 -27.46
CA TYR A 360 -18.86 47.30 -28.34
C TYR A 360 -20.37 47.10 -28.46
N ARG A 361 -21.09 47.05 -27.34
CA ARG A 361 -22.56 46.84 -27.33
C ARG A 361 -23.30 47.94 -28.07
N TYR A 362 -22.85 49.18 -27.94
CA TYR A 362 -23.41 50.31 -28.68
C TYR A 362 -23.17 50.16 -30.18
N LEU A 363 -21.92 49.95 -30.59
CA LEU A 363 -21.56 49.83 -32.01
C LEU A 363 -22.25 48.64 -32.68
N GLU A 364 -22.42 47.52 -31.98
CA GLU A 364 -23.14 46.35 -32.47
C GLU A 364 -24.62 46.66 -32.73
N ARG A 365 -25.31 47.26 -31.74
CA ARG A 365 -26.72 47.66 -31.88
C ARG A 365 -26.93 48.69 -32.99
N SER A 366 -25.96 49.58 -33.17
CA SER A 366 -26.00 50.62 -34.20
C SER A 366 -25.48 50.16 -35.56
N SER A 367 -25.08 48.89 -35.72
CA SER A 367 -24.49 48.35 -36.97
C SER A 367 -23.23 49.09 -37.45
N LEU A 368 -22.46 49.66 -36.52
CA LEU A 368 -21.26 50.47 -36.80
C LEU A 368 -19.94 49.69 -36.58
N LEU A 369 -20.00 48.39 -36.28
CA LEU A 369 -18.79 47.58 -35.98
C LEU A 369 -17.76 47.52 -37.12
N ASP A 370 -18.17 47.81 -38.35
CA ASP A 370 -17.32 47.72 -39.54
C ASP A 370 -16.54 49.01 -39.85
N GLU A 371 -16.68 50.07 -39.05
CA GLU A 371 -15.93 51.32 -39.19
C GLU A 371 -14.53 51.27 -38.56
N GLU A 372 -13.68 52.28 -38.79
CA GLU A 372 -12.41 52.44 -38.08
C GLU A 372 -12.52 53.46 -36.94
N TYR A 373 -11.96 53.11 -35.78
CA TYR A 373 -12.02 53.94 -34.58
C TYR A 373 -10.64 54.23 -34.03
N THR A 374 -10.48 55.43 -33.45
CA THR A 374 -9.29 55.82 -32.69
C THR A 374 -9.67 56.09 -31.24
N LEU A 375 -8.83 55.67 -30.29
CA LEU A 375 -9.01 56.00 -28.89
C LEU A 375 -8.47 57.39 -28.61
N LYS A 376 -9.26 58.20 -27.92
CA LYS A 376 -8.73 59.32 -27.13
C LYS A 376 -8.69 58.94 -25.66
N VAL A 377 -7.63 59.37 -25.00
CA VAL A 377 -7.36 59.21 -23.58
C VAL A 377 -7.61 60.57 -22.92
N PHE A 378 -8.35 60.62 -21.81
CA PHE A 378 -8.34 61.81 -20.96
C PHE A 378 -6.93 61.96 -20.34
N GLU A 379 -6.35 63.15 -20.46
CA GLU A 379 -5.12 63.50 -19.75
C GLU A 379 -5.34 63.63 -18.24
#